data_AF-A0A3A5MWF1-F1
#
_entry.id   AF-A0A3A5MWF1-F1
#
_cell.length_a   1.000
_cell.length_b   1.000
_cell.length_c   1.000
_cell.angle_alpha   90.00
_cell.angle_beta   90.00
_cell.angle_gamma   90.00
#
_symmetry.space_group_name_H-M   'P 1'
#
loop_
_entity.id
_entity.type
_entity.pdbx_description
1 polymer ?
#
loop_
_entity_poly.entity_id
_entity_poly.type
_entity_poly.pdbx_seq_one_letter_code
_entity_poly.pdbx_strand_id
1 'polypeptide(L)'
;MEIITPAEATTEACHITHGYIGDKSQYLARLKRIEGQARGIHRMVDEETYCIDILTQISALTKALEGVALGLLDDHLKHCVVDAAKLGGEQAEIKIKEASDAIARLVRS
;
A
#
# COMPACT_ATOMS: atom_id res chain seq x y z
N MET A 1 -11.47 10.09 39.72
CA MET A 1 -11.72 8.65 39.59
C MET A 1 -12.83 8.51 38.56
N GLU A 2 -12.48 8.69 37.29
CA GLU A 2 -13.42 8.50 36.19
C GLU A 2 -13.29 7.06 35.73
N ILE A 3 -14.44 6.39 35.72
CA ILE A 3 -14.59 4.97 35.46
C ILE A 3 -14.64 4.83 33.94
N ILE A 4 -13.55 4.36 33.34
CA ILE A 4 -13.46 4.10 31.91
C ILE A 4 -14.28 2.83 31.61
N THR A 5 -15.28 2.97 30.74
CA THR A 5 -16.18 1.88 30.31
C THR A 5 -15.48 0.91 29.35
N PRO A 6 -15.78 -0.40 29.35
CA PRO A 6 -15.02 -1.42 28.61
C PRO A 6 -15.17 -1.36 27.08
N ALA A 7 -16.06 -0.52 26.55
CA ALA A 7 -16.43 -0.47 25.14
C ALA A 7 -15.52 0.42 24.28
N GLU A 8 -14.71 1.30 24.87
CA GLU A 8 -13.81 2.20 24.14
C GLU A 8 -12.40 1.62 23.95
N ALA A 9 -12.06 0.53 24.65
CA ALA A 9 -10.72 -0.07 24.63
C ALA A 9 -10.42 -0.98 23.42
N THR A 10 -11.40 -1.26 22.55
CA THR A 10 -11.22 -2.24 21.45
C THR A 10 -10.82 -1.64 20.10
N THR A 11 -10.88 -0.31 19.93
CA THR A 11 -10.57 0.35 18.65
C THR A 11 -9.07 0.66 18.49
N GLU A 12 -8.31 0.67 19.58
CA GLU A 12 -6.94 1.19 19.62
C GLU A 12 -5.83 0.13 19.40
N ALA A 13 -6.16 -1.17 19.40
CA ALA A 13 -5.15 -2.22 19.38
C ALA A 13 -4.54 -2.55 17.99
N CYS A 14 -5.13 -2.07 16.88
CA CYS A 14 -4.66 -2.43 15.53
C CYS A 14 -3.62 -1.47 14.93
N HIS A 15 -3.14 -0.46 15.69
CA HIS A 15 -2.34 0.63 15.10
C HIS A 15 -0.86 0.71 15.53
N ILE A 16 -0.28 -0.32 16.18
CA ILE A 16 1.12 -0.23 16.71
C ILE A 16 2.03 -1.41 16.32
N THR A 17 1.62 -2.35 15.48
CA THR A 17 2.56 -3.29 14.84
C THR A 17 2.55 -3.07 13.35
N HIS A 18 3.42 -2.15 12.92
CA HIS A 18 3.68 -1.82 11.53
C HIS A 18 3.84 -3.08 10.67
N GLY A 19 2.74 -3.53 10.03
CA GLY A 19 2.72 -4.67 9.12
C GLY A 19 3.60 -4.51 7.87
N TYR A 20 4.32 -3.39 7.73
CA TYR A 20 5.31 -3.12 6.68
C TYR A 20 6.76 -3.50 7.08
N ILE A 21 7.06 -3.77 8.36
CA ILE A 21 8.45 -3.74 8.87
C ILE A 21 9.34 -4.90 8.40
N GLY A 22 8.79 -5.94 7.77
CA GLY A 22 9.61 -7.02 7.20
C GLY A 22 10.60 -6.52 6.13
N ASP A 23 10.20 -5.56 5.29
CA ASP A 23 11.01 -5.17 4.12
C ASP A 23 10.97 -3.66 3.78
N LYS A 24 10.91 -2.81 4.81
CA LYS A 24 10.91 -1.33 4.67
C LYS A 24 11.96 -0.81 3.70
N SER A 25 13.19 -1.34 3.79
CA SER A 25 14.31 -0.94 2.93
C SER A 25 14.04 -1.21 1.45
N GLN A 26 13.39 -2.34 1.13
CA GLN A 26 13.06 -2.68 -0.24
C GLN A 26 12.00 -1.73 -0.81
N TYR A 27 10.95 -1.42 -0.06
CA TYR A 27 9.95 -0.44 -0.50
C TYR A 27 10.55 0.94 -0.72
N LEU A 28 11.40 1.42 0.19
CA LEU A 28 12.10 2.68 0.02
C LEU A 28 13.00 2.68 -1.22
N ALA A 29 13.70 1.58 -1.50
CA ALA A 29 14.53 1.45 -2.70
C ALA A 29 13.70 1.49 -3.99
N ARG A 30 12.55 0.79 -4.02
CA ARG A 30 11.62 0.80 -5.16
C ARG A 30 11.05 2.21 -5.39
N LEU A 31 10.58 2.86 -4.33
CA LEU A 31 10.05 4.23 -4.40
C LEU A 31 11.09 5.25 -4.87
N LYS A 32 12.35 5.14 -4.41
CA LYS A 32 13.46 5.98 -4.89
C LYS A 32 13.71 5.81 -6.39
N ARG A 33 13.55 4.59 -6.93
CA ARG A 33 13.65 4.32 -8.37
C ARG A 33 12.50 4.97 -9.15
N ILE A 34 11.28 4.83 -8.66
CA ILE A 34 10.06 5.42 -9.21
C ILE A 34 10.18 6.96 -9.28
N GLU A 35 10.68 7.58 -8.22
CA GLU A 35 10.98 9.02 -8.18
C GLU A 35 11.98 9.43 -9.28
N GLY A 36 13.01 8.60 -9.51
CA GLY A 36 13.97 8.79 -10.60
C GLY A 36 13.33 8.69 -11.99
N GLN A 37 12.40 7.74 -12.19
CA GLN A 37 11.64 7.60 -13.44
C GLN A 37 10.75 8.83 -13.69
N ALA A 38 10.04 9.32 -12.67
CA ALA A 38 9.21 10.51 -12.79
C ALA A 38 10.04 11.76 -13.18
N ARG A 39 11.21 11.95 -12.55
CA ARG A 39 12.16 12.99 -12.98
C ARG A 39 12.67 12.79 -14.41
N GLY A 40 12.84 11.54 -14.84
CA GLY A 40 13.23 11.20 -16.21
C GLY A 40 12.18 11.65 -17.22
N ILE A 41 10.91 11.30 -16.98
CA ILE A 41 9.78 11.71 -17.82
C ILE A 41 9.67 13.23 -17.89
N HIS A 42 9.83 13.93 -16.76
CA HIS A 42 9.85 15.40 -16.75
C HIS A 42 10.92 15.96 -17.71
N ARG A 43 12.16 15.45 -17.66
CA ARG A 43 13.22 15.88 -18.59
C ARG A 43 12.89 15.56 -20.04
N MET A 44 12.32 14.39 -20.31
CA MET A 44 11.93 14.03 -21.68
C MET A 44 10.89 15.00 -22.27
N VAL A 45 9.96 15.50 -21.44
CA VAL A 45 9.00 16.53 -21.86
C VAL A 45 9.69 17.87 -22.09
N ASP A 46 10.58 18.28 -21.19
CA ASP A 46 11.37 19.52 -21.30
C ASP A 46 12.27 19.53 -22.55
N GLU A 47 12.81 18.36 -22.90
CA GLU A 47 13.68 18.14 -24.07
C GLU A 47 12.89 17.83 -25.36
N GLU A 48 11.56 17.92 -25.34
CA GLU A 48 10.67 17.65 -26.49
C GLU A 48 10.92 16.26 -27.13
N THR A 49 11.19 15.26 -26.30
CA THR A 49 11.45 13.87 -26.74
C THR A 49 10.23 13.29 -27.45
N TYR A 50 10.46 12.33 -28.35
CA TYR A 50 9.40 11.67 -29.11
C TYR A 50 8.30 11.09 -28.20
N CYS A 51 7.05 11.41 -28.53
CA CYS A 51 5.89 11.10 -27.68
C CYS A 51 5.77 9.60 -27.33
N ILE A 52 6.15 8.70 -28.25
CA ILE A 52 6.07 7.25 -28.00
C ILE A 52 7.08 6.80 -26.95
N ASP A 53 8.25 7.44 -26.88
CA ASP A 53 9.26 7.13 -25.87
C ASP A 53 8.80 7.61 -24.49
N ILE A 54 8.18 8.80 -24.42
CA ILE A 54 7.58 9.33 -23.20
C ILE A 54 6.47 8.38 -22.70
N LEU A 55 5.56 7.97 -23.59
CA LEU A 55 4.49 7.01 -23.25
C LEU A 55 5.05 5.68 -22.76
N THR A 56 6.13 5.20 -23.36
CA THR A 56 6.82 3.97 -22.92
C THR A 56 7.37 4.12 -21.49
N GLN A 57 7.99 5.27 -21.15
CA GLN A 57 8.46 5.52 -19.79
C GLN A 57 7.32 5.68 -18.79
N ILE A 58 6.21 6.31 -19.18
CA ILE A 58 5.01 6.39 -18.35
C ILE A 58 4.48 4.98 -18.04
N SER A 59 4.37 4.10 -19.04
CA SER A 59 3.96 2.70 -18.81
C SER A 59 4.90 1.96 -17.86
N ALA A 60 6.22 2.18 -17.98
CA ALA A 60 7.20 1.60 -17.08
C ALA A 60 7.08 2.12 -15.63
N LEU A 61 6.77 3.41 -15.45
CA LEU A 61 6.50 4.02 -14.15
C LEU A 61 5.23 3.43 -13.51
N THR A 62 4.14 3.32 -14.27
CA THR A 62 2.88 2.74 -13.79
C THR A 62 3.08 1.30 -13.32
N LYS A 63 3.81 0.48 -14.10
CA LYS A 63 4.13 -0.91 -13.71
C LYS A 63 4.98 -1.00 -12.45
N ALA A 64 5.90 -0.06 -12.23
CA ALA A 64 6.68 0.00 -11.01
C ALA A 64 5.81 0.35 -9.79
N LEU A 65 4.87 1.30 -9.94
CA LEU A 65 3.90 1.66 -8.91
C LEU A 65 2.98 0.48 -8.56
N GLU A 66 2.43 -0.21 -9.57
CA GLU A 66 1.64 -1.44 -9.39
C GLU A 66 2.42 -2.49 -8.59
N GLY A 67 3.70 -2.70 -8.92
CA GLY A 67 4.54 -3.66 -8.20
C GLY A 67 4.78 -3.32 -6.73
N VAL A 68 4.87 -2.02 -6.38
CA VAL A 68 4.94 -1.58 -4.97
C VAL A 68 3.60 -1.83 -4.27
N ALA A 69 2.50 -1.47 -4.92
CA ALA A 69 1.18 -1.59 -4.33
C ALA A 69 0.76 -3.05 -4.10
N LEU A 70 1.06 -3.96 -5.05
CA LEU A 70 0.88 -5.40 -4.88
C LEU A 70 1.75 -5.96 -3.76
N GLY A 71 2.99 -5.50 -3.64
CA GLY A 71 3.86 -5.90 -2.54
C GLY A 71 3.28 -5.49 -1.18
N LEU A 72 2.88 -4.23 -1.02
CA LEU A 72 2.28 -3.74 0.23
C LEU A 72 0.99 -4.48 0.58
N LEU A 73 0.23 -4.86 -0.44
CA LEU A 73 -0.94 -5.67 -0.27
C LEU A 73 -0.61 -7.07 0.26
N ASP A 74 0.32 -7.77 -0.37
CA ASP A 74 0.73 -9.11 0.06
C ASP A 74 1.18 -9.12 1.53
N ASP A 75 1.95 -8.12 1.94
CA ASP A 75 2.36 -7.92 3.33
C ASP A 75 1.17 -7.64 4.26
N HIS A 76 0.20 -6.85 3.81
CA HIS A 76 -1.02 -6.57 4.59
C HIS A 76 -1.89 -7.82 4.77
N LEU A 77 -2.07 -8.63 3.73
CA LEU A 77 -2.84 -9.88 3.81
C LEU A 77 -2.18 -10.88 4.77
N LYS A 78 -0.85 -11.02 4.71
CA LYS A 78 -0.10 -11.95 5.56
C LYS A 78 -0.17 -11.63 7.04
N HIS A 79 -0.17 -10.34 7.41
CA HIS A 79 -0.14 -9.94 8.82
C HIS A 79 -1.53 -9.61 9.37
N CYS A 80 -2.34 -8.83 8.65
CA CYS A 80 -3.61 -8.35 9.20
C CYS A 80 -4.75 -9.34 9.03
N VAL A 81 -4.85 -10.01 7.87
CA VAL A 81 -5.98 -10.93 7.58
C VAL A 81 -5.78 -12.28 8.26
N VAL A 82 -4.56 -12.82 8.28
CA VAL A 82 -4.29 -14.10 8.94
C VAL A 82 -4.52 -14.01 10.45
N ASP A 83 -4.14 -12.91 11.08
CA ASP A 83 -4.34 -12.75 12.52
C ASP A 83 -5.79 -12.40 12.87
N ALA A 84 -6.48 -11.60 12.04
CA ALA A 84 -7.94 -11.39 12.18
C ALA A 84 -8.74 -12.69 11.99
N ALA A 85 -8.37 -13.53 11.02
CA ALA A 85 -9.01 -14.82 10.79
C ALA A 85 -8.84 -15.80 11.96
N LYS A 86 -7.75 -15.71 12.73
CA LYS A 86 -7.55 -16.48 13.97
C LYS A 86 -8.40 -15.96 15.13
N LEU A 87 -8.67 -14.65 15.18
CA LEU A 87 -9.46 -14.00 16.23
C LEU A 87 -10.98 -14.22 16.06
N GLY A 88 -11.45 -14.28 14.80
CA GLY A 88 -12.86 -14.54 14.47
C GLY A 88 -13.83 -13.42 14.86
N GLY A 89 -15.12 -13.62 14.55
CA GLY A 89 -16.20 -12.70 14.91
C GLY A 89 -16.35 -11.46 14.02
N GLU A 90 -17.31 -10.60 14.37
CA GLU A 90 -17.73 -9.43 13.58
C GLU A 90 -16.61 -8.40 13.37
N GLN A 91 -15.75 -8.19 14.39
CA GLN A 91 -14.57 -7.32 14.23
C GLN A 91 -13.57 -7.83 13.18
N ALA A 92 -13.40 -9.15 13.04
CA ALA A 92 -12.51 -9.71 12.02
C ALA A 92 -13.07 -9.46 10.61
N GLU A 93 -14.37 -9.64 10.41
CA GLU A 93 -15.03 -9.40 9.12
C GLU A 93 -14.92 -7.94 8.68
N ILE A 94 -15.09 -6.99 9.60
CA ILE A 94 -14.94 -5.55 9.32
C ILE A 94 -13.50 -5.24 8.84
N LYS A 95 -12.48 -5.79 9.53
CA LYS A 95 -11.07 -5.55 9.16
C LYS A 95 -10.70 -6.17 7.82
N ILE A 96 -11.20 -7.36 7.53
CA ILE A 96 -11.03 -8.02 6.22
C ILE A 96 -11.71 -7.21 5.11
N LYS A 97 -12.88 -6.63 5.39
CA LYS A 97 -13.60 -5.79 4.43
C LYS A 97 -12.87 -4.48 4.14
N GLU A 98 -12.35 -3.79 5.15
CA GLU A 98 -11.53 -2.57 4.96
C GLU A 98 -10.32 -2.83 4.06
N ALA A 99 -9.61 -3.92 4.32
CA ALA A 99 -8.49 -4.38 3.50
C ALA A 99 -8.94 -4.64 2.04
N SER A 100 -10.03 -5.40 1.87
CA SER A 100 -10.59 -5.74 0.56
C SER A 100 -11.03 -4.53 -0.25
N ASP A 101 -11.63 -3.52 0.39
CA ASP A 101 -12.05 -2.29 -0.28
C ASP A 101 -10.85 -1.45 -0.74
N ALA A 102 -9.77 -1.40 0.04
CA ALA A 102 -8.53 -0.73 -0.35
C ALA A 102 -7.88 -1.39 -1.58
N ILE A 103 -7.86 -2.73 -1.61
CA ILE A 103 -7.41 -3.52 -2.77
C ILE A 103 -8.24 -3.21 -4.00
N ALA A 104 -9.55 -3.21 -3.85
CA ALA A 104 -10.46 -3.03 -4.97
C ALA A 104 -10.27 -1.66 -5.63
N ARG A 105 -9.89 -0.62 -4.87
CA ARG A 105 -9.52 0.69 -5.43
C ARG A 105 -8.22 0.62 -6.24
N LEU A 106 -7.22 -0.13 -5.76
CA LEU A 106 -5.94 -0.31 -6.43
C LEU A 106 -6.05 -1.07 -7.76
N VAL A 107 -6.93 -2.08 -7.85
CA VAL A 107 -7.08 -2.90 -9.06
C VAL A 107 -7.87 -2.19 -10.17
N ARG A 108 -8.64 -1.14 -9.82
CA ARG A 108 -9.49 -0.41 -10.77
C ARG A 108 -8.83 0.82 -11.41
N SER A 109 -7.64 1.21 -10.95
CA SER A 109 -6.83 2.31 -11.50
C SER A 109 -5.89 1.83 -12.57
#